data_AF-A0A3P8KS44-F1
#
_entry.id   AF-A0A3P8KS44-F1
#
_cell.length_a   1.000
_cell.length_b   1.000
_cell.length_c   1.000
_cell.angle_alpha   90.00
_cell.angle_beta   90.00
_cell.angle_gamma   90.00
#
_symmetry.space_group_name_H-M   'P 1'
#
loop_
_entity.id
_entity.type
_entity.pdbx_description
1 polymer ?
#
loop_
_entity_poly.entity_id
_entity_poly.type
_entity_poly.pdbx_seq_one_letter_code
_entity_poly.pdbx_strand_id
1 'polypeptide(L)'
;MGDFLSEFNSDEERARHLENLLIEVARGGPRDNSDNFNTLRSHFIQNSTFKVLLPAFVRECRSLKQFWGFIQPAYSSYRERESFIASEFTPLIDYFEGSNSTPSDLHITDGLKSYDELGVNEAWTKALDRRSTDPEGAITAARTLVETVCKHILDDLNISYDRNLDMSELYKLTSKELNLAPDQHGEQIFKQILKGCSSVVNGLGSLRNKYGDAHG
;
A
#
# COMPACT_ATOMS: atom_id res chain seq x y z
N MET A 1 3.25 4.18 33.30
CA MET A 1 3.27 2.89 32.59
C MET A 1 3.49 3.23 31.14
N GLY A 2 4.62 2.84 30.55
CA GLY A 2 4.92 3.15 29.16
C GLY A 2 3.92 2.47 28.22
N ASP A 3 3.70 3.05 27.06
CA ASP A 3 2.96 2.40 25.99
C ASP A 3 3.77 1.19 25.51
N PHE A 4 3.27 -0.04 25.70
CA PHE A 4 3.96 -1.27 25.30
C PHE A 4 4.37 -1.26 23.81
N LEU A 5 3.61 -0.57 22.95
CA LEU A 5 3.94 -0.44 21.53
C LEU A 5 5.21 0.40 21.29
N SER A 6 5.59 1.27 22.23
CA SER A 6 6.80 2.11 22.15
C SER A 6 8.10 1.34 22.42
N GLU A 7 8.01 0.08 22.86
CA GLU A 7 9.17 -0.81 23.02
C GLU A 7 9.73 -1.31 21.67
N PHE A 8 8.99 -1.10 20.57
CA PHE A 8 9.34 -1.55 19.22
C PHE A 8 9.62 -0.35 18.30
N ASN A 9 10.67 -0.47 17.47
CA ASN A 9 11.09 0.56 16.52
C ASN A 9 10.26 0.56 15.23
N SER A 10 9.53 -0.52 14.94
CA SER A 10 8.74 -0.65 13.70
C SER A 10 7.53 -1.57 13.86
N ASP A 11 6.60 -1.49 12.90
CA ASP A 11 5.46 -2.42 12.81
C ASP A 11 5.90 -3.84 12.43
N GLU A 12 7.03 -3.98 11.74
CA GLU A 12 7.65 -5.28 11.47
C GLU A 12 8.08 -5.96 12.78
N GLU A 13 8.77 -5.23 13.66
CA GLU A 13 9.19 -5.76 14.97
C GLU A 13 7.96 -6.15 15.82
N ARG A 14 6.90 -5.35 15.79
CA ARG A 14 5.62 -5.66 16.44
C ARG A 14 4.99 -6.95 15.88
N ALA A 15 5.03 -7.14 14.56
CA ALA A 15 4.46 -8.30 13.89
C ALA A 15 5.23 -9.59 14.23
N ARG A 16 6.57 -9.52 14.19
CA ARG A 16 7.44 -10.62 14.62
C ARG A 16 7.27 -10.93 16.10
N HIS A 17 7.08 -9.92 16.95
CA HIS A 17 6.81 -10.15 18.37
C HIS A 17 5.47 -10.86 18.58
N LEU A 18 4.42 -10.45 17.86
CA LEU A 18 3.12 -11.10 17.91
C LEU A 18 3.19 -12.58 17.47
N GLU A 19 3.90 -12.86 16.38
CA GLU A 19 4.16 -14.22 15.90
C GLU A 19 4.87 -15.07 16.96
N ASN A 20 5.99 -14.58 17.50
CA ASN A 20 6.78 -15.28 18.52
C ASN A 20 5.98 -15.55 19.79
N LEU A 21 5.16 -14.60 20.23
CA LEU A 21 4.28 -14.75 21.38
C LEU A 21 3.27 -15.89 21.16
N LEU A 22 2.72 -16.02 19.95
CA LEU A 22 1.79 -17.10 19.61
C LEU A 22 2.51 -18.45 19.48
N ILE A 23 3.73 -18.48 18.95
CA ILE A 23 4.57 -19.66 18.92
C ILE A 23 4.88 -20.15 20.34
N GLU A 24 5.22 -19.24 21.27
CA GLU A 24 5.47 -19.58 22.67
C GLU A 24 4.26 -20.26 23.31
N VAL A 25 3.06 -19.69 23.11
CA VAL A 25 1.81 -20.29 23.58
C VAL A 25 1.58 -21.66 22.93
N ALA A 26 1.82 -21.81 21.63
CA ALA A 26 1.62 -23.05 20.89
C ALA A 26 2.58 -24.19 21.33
N ARG A 27 3.73 -23.85 21.89
CA ARG A 27 4.69 -24.76 22.55
C ARG A 27 4.31 -25.11 24.00
N GLY A 28 3.21 -24.56 24.50
CA GLY A 28 2.73 -24.80 25.86
C GLY A 28 3.13 -23.73 26.88
N GLY A 29 3.60 -22.56 26.42
CA GLY A 29 3.94 -21.43 27.26
C GLY A 29 2.73 -20.76 27.96
N PRO A 30 2.99 -19.68 28.74
CA PRO A 30 1.97 -18.97 29.50
C PRO A 30 0.87 -18.39 28.61
N ARG A 31 -0.40 -18.51 29.04
CA ARG A 31 -1.57 -18.08 28.24
C ARG A 31 -2.67 -17.38 29.04
N ASP A 32 -2.42 -17.12 30.31
CA ASP A 32 -3.40 -16.48 31.21
C ASP A 32 -3.40 -14.96 31.06
N ASN A 33 -2.23 -14.36 30.82
CA ASN A 33 -2.11 -12.93 30.52
C ASN A 33 -2.17 -12.69 29.01
N SER A 34 -3.20 -11.99 28.54
CA SER A 34 -3.37 -11.64 27.12
C SER A 34 -3.14 -10.15 26.83
N ASP A 35 -2.62 -9.36 27.77
CA ASP A 35 -2.52 -7.91 27.62
C ASP A 35 -1.63 -7.51 26.42
N ASN A 36 -0.41 -8.03 26.35
CA ASN A 36 0.51 -7.77 25.23
C ASN A 36 -0.07 -8.25 23.88
N PHE A 37 -0.69 -9.44 23.88
CA PHE A 37 -1.38 -9.97 22.71
C PHE A 37 -2.51 -9.04 22.26
N ASN A 38 -3.34 -8.58 23.18
CA ASN A 38 -4.48 -7.71 22.89
C ASN A 38 -4.04 -6.33 22.40
N THR A 39 -2.96 -5.79 22.95
CA THR A 39 -2.37 -4.53 22.53
C THR A 39 -1.86 -4.62 21.08
N LEU A 40 -1.04 -5.63 20.76
CA LEU A 40 -0.54 -5.85 19.39
C LEU A 40 -1.67 -6.17 18.41
N ARG A 41 -2.59 -7.06 18.80
CA ARG A 41 -3.75 -7.42 17.99
C ARG A 41 -4.60 -6.19 17.66
N SER A 42 -4.85 -5.32 18.64
CA SER A 42 -5.65 -4.11 18.43
C SER A 42 -4.96 -3.14 17.48
N HIS A 43 -3.65 -2.93 17.65
CA HIS A 43 -2.83 -2.14 16.73
C HIS A 43 -2.97 -2.58 15.27
N PHE A 44 -2.78 -3.88 15.00
CA PHE A 44 -2.87 -4.40 13.63
C PHE A 44 -4.30 -4.47 13.09
N ILE A 45 -5.33 -4.68 13.92
CA ILE A 45 -6.73 -4.73 13.46
C ILE A 45 -7.27 -3.34 13.11
N GLN A 46 -6.77 -2.29 13.76
CA GLN A 46 -7.22 -0.91 13.51
C GLN A 46 -6.76 -0.38 12.16
N ASN A 47 -5.64 -0.89 11.63
CA ASN A 47 -5.16 -0.57 10.29
C ASN A 47 -5.84 -1.48 9.24
N SER A 48 -6.54 -0.89 8.27
CA SER A 48 -7.27 -1.64 7.24
C SER A 48 -6.37 -2.52 6.38
N THR A 49 -5.16 -2.06 6.05
CA THR A 49 -4.17 -2.79 5.24
C THR A 49 -3.66 -3.99 6.02
N PHE A 50 -3.22 -3.80 7.27
CA PHE A 50 -2.70 -4.89 8.11
C PHE A 50 -3.79 -5.92 8.45
N LYS A 51 -5.03 -5.47 8.68
CA LYS A 51 -6.16 -6.36 8.99
C LYS A 51 -6.41 -7.40 7.90
N VAL A 52 -6.21 -7.06 6.63
CA VAL A 52 -6.40 -8.01 5.51
C VAL A 52 -5.27 -9.05 5.46
N LEU A 53 -4.06 -8.66 5.86
CA LEU A 53 -2.87 -9.51 5.88
C LEU A 53 -2.74 -10.36 7.16
N LEU A 54 -3.50 -10.04 8.20
CA LEU A 54 -3.46 -10.75 9.48
C LEU A 54 -4.06 -12.17 9.40
N PRO A 55 -3.43 -13.17 10.05
CA PRO A 55 -4.00 -14.50 10.17
C PRO A 55 -5.41 -14.48 10.74
N ALA A 56 -6.28 -15.36 10.23
CA ALA A 56 -7.68 -15.43 10.67
C ALA A 56 -7.80 -15.66 12.19
N PHE A 57 -6.98 -16.55 12.75
CA PHE A 57 -7.00 -16.85 14.18
C PHE A 57 -6.58 -15.65 15.05
N VAL A 58 -5.74 -14.73 14.56
CA VAL A 58 -5.42 -13.49 15.29
C VAL A 58 -6.62 -12.54 15.28
N ARG A 59 -7.36 -12.49 14.17
CA ARG A 59 -8.59 -11.68 14.06
C ARG A 59 -9.72 -12.22 14.93
N GLU A 60 -9.84 -13.53 15.04
CA GLU A 60 -10.95 -14.20 15.72
C GLU A 60 -10.70 -14.42 17.22
N CYS A 61 -9.49 -14.85 17.60
CA CYS A 61 -9.15 -15.10 18.99
C CYS A 61 -8.94 -13.77 19.74
N ARG A 62 -9.67 -13.57 20.83
CA ARG A 62 -9.58 -12.39 21.71
C ARG A 62 -8.70 -12.60 22.94
N SER A 63 -8.07 -13.76 23.05
CA SER A 63 -7.14 -14.10 24.14
C SER A 63 -6.22 -15.25 23.75
N LEU A 64 -5.10 -15.39 24.45
CA LEU A 64 -4.17 -16.51 24.28
C LEU A 64 -4.78 -17.85 24.67
N LYS A 65 -5.73 -17.87 25.60
CA LYS A 65 -6.49 -19.07 25.97
C LYS A 65 -7.39 -19.55 24.84
N GLN A 66 -8.04 -18.64 24.12
CA GLN A 66 -8.83 -18.98 22.93
C GLN A 66 -7.94 -19.49 21.80
N PHE A 67 -6.82 -18.81 21.54
CA PHE A 67 -5.85 -19.25 20.55
C PHE A 67 -5.31 -20.65 20.88
N TRP A 68 -4.96 -20.92 22.14
CA TRP A 68 -4.55 -22.26 22.58
C TRP A 68 -5.61 -23.33 22.31
N GLY A 69 -6.88 -23.02 22.62
CA GLY A 69 -8.01 -23.93 22.36
C GLY A 69 -8.23 -24.21 20.88
N PHE A 70 -7.81 -23.31 19.99
CA PHE A 70 -7.81 -23.51 18.55
C PHE A 70 -6.61 -24.36 18.09
N ILE A 71 -5.39 -23.97 18.45
CA ILE A 71 -4.16 -24.54 17.86
C ILE A 71 -3.80 -25.92 18.43
N GLN A 72 -4.07 -26.16 19.72
CA GLN A 72 -3.69 -27.41 20.39
C GLN A 72 -4.38 -28.66 19.81
N PRO A 73 -5.71 -28.66 19.54
CA PRO A 73 -6.37 -29.81 18.93
C PRO A 73 -6.15 -29.91 17.41
N ALA A 74 -5.83 -28.80 16.74
CA ALA A 74 -5.63 -28.79 15.29
C ALA A 74 -4.36 -29.51 14.85
N TYR A 75 -3.30 -29.46 15.67
CA TYR A 75 -1.99 -30.04 15.35
C TYR A 75 -1.38 -30.79 16.53
N SER A 76 -0.83 -31.96 16.22
CA SER A 76 -0.35 -32.93 17.22
C SER A 76 1.05 -32.61 17.74
N SER A 77 1.91 -32.03 16.91
CA SER A 77 3.30 -31.71 17.25
C SER A 77 3.55 -30.21 17.34
N TYR A 78 4.53 -29.79 18.17
CA TYR A 78 4.95 -28.39 18.24
C TYR A 78 5.47 -27.87 16.90
N ARG A 79 6.20 -28.71 16.16
CA ARG A 79 6.72 -28.37 14.83
C ARG A 79 5.59 -28.01 13.86
N GLU A 80 4.50 -28.79 13.84
CA GLU A 80 3.35 -28.50 12.97
C GLU A 80 2.67 -27.19 13.34
N ARG A 81 2.51 -26.90 14.63
CA ARG A 81 1.91 -25.64 15.11
C ARG A 81 2.75 -24.44 14.71
N GLU A 82 4.07 -24.53 14.90
CA GLU A 82 5.02 -23.48 14.51
C GLU A 82 5.01 -23.24 13.01
N SER A 83 5.08 -24.31 12.22
CA SER A 83 5.03 -24.20 10.76
C SER A 83 3.73 -23.58 10.28
N PHE A 84 2.59 -23.95 10.87
CA PHE A 84 1.30 -23.35 10.56
C PHE A 84 1.27 -21.85 10.91
N ILE A 85 1.69 -21.48 12.11
CA ILE A 85 1.72 -20.07 12.54
C ILE A 85 2.61 -19.26 11.59
N ALA A 86 3.83 -19.72 11.32
CA ALA A 86 4.76 -19.03 10.44
C ALA A 86 4.22 -18.88 8.99
N SER A 87 3.59 -19.92 8.45
CA SER A 87 2.98 -19.84 7.11
C SER A 87 1.84 -18.84 7.04
N GLU A 88 1.06 -18.72 8.11
CA GLU A 88 -0.08 -17.79 8.15
C GLU A 88 0.38 -16.33 8.36
N PHE A 89 1.52 -16.11 9.02
CA PHE A 89 2.11 -14.78 9.19
C PHE A 89 2.88 -14.30 7.95
N THR A 90 3.22 -15.19 7.01
CA THR A 90 3.99 -14.86 5.81
C THR A 90 3.46 -13.64 5.04
N PRO A 91 2.14 -13.49 4.75
CA PRO A 91 1.64 -12.32 4.01
C PRO A 91 1.91 -10.98 4.70
N LEU A 92 1.85 -10.94 6.04
CA LEU A 92 2.11 -9.73 6.81
C LEU A 92 3.61 -9.42 6.88
N ILE A 93 4.45 -10.45 7.03
CA ILE A 93 5.90 -10.28 7.06
C ILE A 93 6.45 -9.89 5.68
N ASP A 94 6.01 -10.54 4.60
CA ASP A 94 6.39 -10.21 3.21
C ASP A 94 6.04 -8.75 2.85
N TYR A 95 4.93 -8.23 3.39
CA TYR A 95 4.55 -6.83 3.23
C TYR A 95 5.61 -5.89 3.83
N PHE A 96 6.11 -6.19 5.04
CA PHE A 96 7.13 -5.37 5.70
C PHE A 96 8.53 -5.55 5.12
N GLU A 97 8.88 -6.76 4.67
CA GLU A 97 10.16 -7.04 4.01
C GLU A 97 10.25 -6.44 2.60
N GLY A 98 9.16 -5.83 2.11
CA GLY A 98 9.13 -5.15 0.83
C GLY A 98 9.08 -6.09 -0.37
N SER A 99 8.71 -7.36 -0.16
CA SER A 99 8.47 -8.35 -1.23
C SER A 99 7.37 -7.91 -2.21
N ASN A 100 6.55 -6.93 -1.81
CA ASN A 100 5.54 -6.25 -2.64
C ASN A 100 5.86 -4.78 -2.96
N SER A 101 6.97 -4.21 -2.50
CA SER A 101 7.35 -2.83 -2.84
C SER A 101 8.55 -2.84 -3.79
N THR A 102 8.38 -2.26 -4.96
CA THR A 102 9.56 -2.02 -5.81
C THR A 102 10.42 -0.93 -5.14
N PRO A 103 11.77 -0.96 -5.29
CA PRO A 103 12.64 0.06 -4.69
C PRO A 103 12.25 1.51 -5.05
N SER A 104 11.57 1.68 -6.19
CA SER A 104 11.00 2.94 -6.65
C SER A 104 9.88 3.49 -5.74
N ASP A 105 9.12 2.63 -5.07
CA ASP A 105 7.95 3.02 -4.27
C ASP A 105 8.37 3.83 -3.04
N LEU A 106 9.52 3.51 -2.42
CA LEU A 106 10.08 4.25 -1.29
C LEU A 106 10.54 5.66 -1.70
N HIS A 107 11.25 5.77 -2.83
CA HIS A 107 11.71 7.06 -3.36
C HIS A 107 10.55 7.97 -3.81
N ILE A 108 9.50 7.39 -4.40
CA ILE A 108 8.30 8.13 -4.79
C ILE A 108 7.53 8.57 -3.54
N THR A 109 7.36 7.68 -2.55
CA THR A 109 6.64 8.00 -1.30
C THR A 109 7.35 9.10 -0.51
N ASP A 110 8.68 9.10 -0.42
CA ASP A 110 9.43 10.16 0.24
C ASP A 110 9.44 11.48 -0.56
N GLY A 111 9.45 11.40 -1.90
CA GLY A 111 9.27 12.57 -2.76
C GLY A 111 7.88 13.19 -2.65
N LEU A 112 6.85 12.38 -2.39
CA LEU A 112 5.47 12.85 -2.21
C LEU A 112 5.17 13.34 -0.78
N LYS A 113 5.89 12.86 0.25
CA LYS A 113 5.77 13.37 1.62
C LYS A 113 6.25 14.83 1.76
N SER A 114 7.16 15.28 0.91
CA SER A 114 7.65 16.67 0.91
C SER A 114 6.74 17.64 0.13
N TYR A 115 5.84 17.11 -0.70
CA TYR A 115 4.83 17.84 -1.47
C TYR A 115 3.45 17.59 -0.85
N ASP A 116 3.22 18.17 0.32
CA ASP A 116 1.96 18.04 1.06
C ASP A 116 0.93 19.06 0.57
N GLU A 117 0.18 18.69 -0.48
CA GLU A 117 -1.18 19.22 -0.68
C GLU A 117 -2.21 18.08 -0.59
N LEU A 118 -3.29 18.37 0.15
CA LEU A 118 -4.42 17.48 0.45
C LEU A 118 -4.96 16.80 -0.82
N GLY A 119 -4.54 15.56 -1.06
CA GLY A 119 -5.11 14.67 -2.07
C GLY A 119 -4.11 13.81 -2.83
N VAL A 120 -2.85 14.25 -3.02
CA VAL A 120 -1.86 13.49 -3.80
C VAL A 120 -1.42 12.23 -3.07
N ASN A 121 -1.08 12.35 -1.78
CA ASN A 121 -0.63 11.22 -0.97
C ASN A 121 -1.76 10.19 -0.77
N GLU A 122 -2.98 10.66 -0.51
CA GLU A 122 -4.16 9.79 -0.40
C GLU A 122 -4.44 9.01 -1.71
N ALA A 123 -4.34 9.69 -2.87
CA ALA A 123 -4.51 9.05 -4.16
C ALA A 123 -3.42 8.00 -4.45
N TRP A 124 -2.17 8.27 -4.04
CA TRP A 124 -1.05 7.34 -4.16
C TRP A 124 -1.23 6.10 -3.27
N THR A 125 -1.51 6.27 -1.97
CA THR A 125 -1.76 5.15 -1.05
C THR A 125 -2.91 4.27 -1.53
N LYS A 126 -4.00 4.89 -1.98
CA LYS A 126 -5.16 4.17 -2.51
C LYS A 126 -4.85 3.38 -3.78
N ALA A 127 -3.94 3.86 -4.63
CA ALA A 127 -3.50 3.14 -5.82
C ALA A 127 -2.64 1.92 -5.47
N LEU A 128 -1.77 2.05 -4.46
CA LEU A 128 -0.92 0.95 -3.99
C LEU A 128 -1.73 -0.17 -3.33
N ASP A 129 -2.66 0.17 -2.43
CA ASP A 129 -3.48 -0.81 -1.70
C ASP A 129 -4.35 -1.67 -2.62
N ARG A 130 -4.81 -1.10 -3.75
CA ARG A 130 -5.73 -1.80 -4.67
C ARG A 130 -5.03 -2.66 -5.72
N ARG A 131 -3.72 -2.52 -5.88
CA ARG A 131 -2.95 -3.14 -6.98
C ARG A 131 -3.09 -4.66 -7.06
N SER A 132 -3.26 -5.34 -5.92
CA SER A 132 -3.38 -6.80 -5.84
C SER A 132 -4.82 -7.32 -5.72
N THR A 133 -5.76 -6.51 -5.21
CA THR A 133 -7.12 -6.96 -4.89
C THR A 133 -8.21 -6.36 -5.79
N ASP A 134 -7.94 -5.23 -6.44
CA ASP A 134 -8.88 -4.49 -7.29
C ASP A 134 -8.12 -3.78 -8.44
N PRO A 135 -7.76 -4.53 -9.51
CA PRO A 135 -6.97 -3.99 -10.63
C PRO A 135 -7.65 -2.81 -11.35
N GLU A 136 -8.98 -2.81 -11.48
CA GLU A 136 -9.74 -1.71 -12.10
C GLU A 136 -9.73 -0.45 -11.22
N GLY A 137 -9.89 -0.62 -9.90
CA GLY A 137 -9.73 0.46 -8.94
C GLY A 137 -8.31 1.00 -8.87
N ALA A 138 -7.28 0.16 -9.05
CA ALA A 138 -5.89 0.59 -9.13
C ALA A 138 -5.63 1.45 -10.38
N ILE A 139 -6.18 1.07 -11.55
CA ILE A 139 -6.11 1.88 -12.78
C ILE A 139 -6.79 3.25 -12.58
N THR A 140 -7.97 3.26 -11.96
CA THR A 140 -8.70 4.51 -11.67
C THR A 140 -7.94 5.41 -10.70
N ALA A 141 -7.32 4.82 -9.68
CA ALA A 141 -6.50 5.57 -8.71
C ALA A 141 -5.23 6.14 -9.36
N ALA A 142 -4.51 5.35 -10.16
CA ALA A 142 -3.35 5.81 -10.92
C ALA A 142 -3.70 6.96 -11.86
N ARG A 143 -4.85 6.88 -12.54
CA ARG A 143 -5.35 7.97 -13.38
C ARG A 143 -5.61 9.24 -12.55
N THR A 144 -6.34 9.09 -11.46
CA THR A 144 -6.70 10.21 -10.58
C THR A 144 -5.43 10.89 -10.06
N LEU A 145 -4.42 10.12 -9.66
CA LEU A 145 -3.15 10.66 -9.20
C LEU A 145 -2.46 11.52 -10.27
N VAL A 146 -2.31 11.02 -11.50
CA VAL A 146 -1.68 11.78 -12.60
C VAL A 146 -2.46 13.07 -12.88
N GLU A 147 -3.80 12.99 -12.87
CA GLU A 147 -4.68 14.14 -13.09
C GLU A 147 -4.52 15.19 -11.98
N THR A 148 -4.53 14.76 -10.72
CA THR A 148 -4.34 15.61 -9.55
C THR A 148 -2.97 16.29 -9.60
N VAL A 149 -1.89 15.55 -9.84
CA VAL A 149 -0.53 16.12 -9.96
C VAL A 149 -0.45 17.16 -11.07
N CYS A 150 -1.03 16.88 -12.25
CA CYS A 150 -1.02 17.85 -13.36
C CYS A 150 -1.78 19.13 -13.00
N LYS A 151 -2.95 19.01 -12.37
CA LYS A 151 -3.75 20.17 -11.93
C LYS A 151 -2.98 21.02 -10.92
N HIS A 152 -2.40 20.39 -9.90
CA HIS A 152 -1.59 21.11 -8.90
C HIS A 152 -0.40 21.84 -9.53
N ILE A 153 0.33 21.21 -10.45
CA ILE A 153 1.43 21.88 -11.15
C ILE A 153 0.94 23.12 -11.91
N LEU A 154 -0.21 23.03 -12.59
CA LEU A 154 -0.77 24.16 -13.33
C LEU A 154 -1.28 25.26 -12.39
N ASP A 155 -1.89 24.89 -11.26
CA ASP A 155 -2.32 25.82 -10.22
C ASP A 155 -1.11 26.56 -9.61
N ASP A 156 -0.02 25.85 -9.29
CA ASP A 156 1.24 26.41 -8.77
C ASP A 156 1.92 27.37 -9.77
N LEU A 157 1.87 27.02 -11.07
CA LEU A 157 2.35 27.88 -12.15
C LEU A 157 1.36 29.01 -12.51
N ASN A 158 0.20 29.06 -11.85
CA ASN A 158 -0.87 30.03 -12.06
C ASN A 158 -1.36 30.06 -13.52
N ILE A 159 -1.44 28.89 -14.15
CA ILE A 159 -1.90 28.66 -15.53
C ILE A 159 -3.37 28.25 -15.50
N SER A 160 -4.23 29.01 -16.17
CA SER A 160 -5.65 28.66 -16.28
C SER A 160 -5.87 27.47 -17.21
N TYR A 161 -6.68 26.51 -16.78
CA TYR A 161 -7.10 25.35 -17.57
C TYR A 161 -8.59 25.06 -17.38
N ASP A 162 -9.22 24.39 -18.35
CA ASP A 162 -10.59 23.90 -18.21
C ASP A 162 -10.59 22.64 -17.32
N ARG A 163 -11.43 22.65 -16.27
CA ARG A 163 -11.56 21.51 -15.35
C ARG A 163 -12.12 20.25 -16.01
N ASN A 164 -12.70 20.38 -17.20
CA ASN A 164 -13.22 19.27 -18.01
C ASN A 164 -12.24 18.73 -19.05
N LEU A 165 -10.99 19.24 -19.10
CA LEU A 165 -9.97 18.72 -20.01
C LEU A 165 -9.80 17.22 -19.82
N ASP A 166 -9.62 16.50 -20.93
CA ASP A 166 -9.24 15.12 -20.84
C ASP A 166 -7.80 15.00 -20.30
N MET A 167 -7.46 13.82 -19.77
CA MET A 167 -6.15 13.56 -19.18
C MET A 167 -4.99 13.82 -20.16
N SER A 168 -5.17 13.51 -21.43
CA SER A 168 -4.14 13.65 -22.46
C SER A 168 -3.88 15.12 -22.75
N GLU A 169 -4.94 15.93 -22.79
CA GLU A 169 -4.88 17.38 -22.97
C GLU A 169 -4.26 18.07 -21.75
N LEU A 170 -4.68 17.68 -20.55
CA LEU A 170 -4.13 18.19 -19.30
C LEU A 170 -2.63 17.91 -19.18
N TYR A 171 -2.18 16.69 -19.52
CA TYR A 171 -0.77 16.35 -19.51
C TYR A 171 0.03 17.09 -20.59
N LYS A 172 -0.55 17.29 -21.79
CA LYS A 172 0.11 18.09 -22.84
C LYS A 172 0.35 19.53 -22.38
N LEU A 173 -0.64 20.15 -21.75
CA LEU A 173 -0.50 21.50 -21.19
C LEU A 173 0.60 21.52 -20.11
N THR A 174 0.50 20.62 -19.13
CA THR A 174 1.46 20.51 -18.03
C THR A 174 2.89 20.27 -18.53
N SER A 175 3.08 19.32 -19.45
CA SER A 175 4.40 19.03 -20.01
C SER A 175 4.98 20.21 -20.78
N LYS A 176 4.17 21.00 -21.46
CA LYS A 176 4.63 22.21 -22.14
C LYS A 176 5.11 23.27 -21.15
N GLU A 177 4.35 23.53 -20.09
CA GLU A 177 4.71 24.53 -19.08
C GLU A 177 5.95 24.13 -18.27
N LEU A 178 6.17 22.83 -18.06
CA LEU A 178 7.38 22.28 -17.42
C LEU A 178 8.59 22.14 -18.37
N ASN A 179 8.47 22.56 -19.63
CA ASN A 179 9.51 22.37 -20.66
C ASN A 179 9.88 20.89 -20.91
N LEU A 180 8.87 20.02 -20.82
CA LEU A 180 8.94 18.57 -21.04
C LEU A 180 8.20 18.13 -22.32
N ALA A 181 7.68 19.05 -23.15
CA ALA A 181 7.05 18.67 -24.40
C ALA A 181 8.10 18.35 -25.48
N PRO A 182 7.98 17.23 -26.24
CA PRO A 182 9.00 16.81 -27.20
C PRO A 182 9.38 17.88 -28.26
N ASP A 183 8.43 18.72 -28.65
CA ASP A 183 8.60 19.80 -29.62
C ASP A 183 9.41 20.99 -29.07
N GLN A 184 9.60 21.09 -27.75
CA GLN A 184 10.47 22.08 -27.11
C GLN A 184 11.96 21.68 -27.13
N HIS A 185 12.27 20.46 -27.57
CA HIS A 185 13.64 19.91 -27.57
C HIS A 185 14.16 19.71 -29.00
N GLY A 186 15.46 19.82 -29.20
CA GLY A 186 16.11 19.54 -30.49
C GLY A 186 16.52 18.07 -30.63
N GLU A 187 17.08 17.52 -29.55
CA GLU A 187 17.72 16.21 -29.55
C GLU A 187 16.72 15.06 -29.72
N GLN A 188 17.05 14.14 -30.62
CA GLN A 188 16.20 13.00 -30.92
C GLN A 188 16.00 12.08 -29.71
N ILE A 189 17.03 11.95 -28.86
CA ILE A 189 16.96 11.12 -27.65
C ILE A 189 15.95 11.68 -26.64
N PHE A 190 15.95 13.00 -26.39
CA PHE A 190 14.98 13.64 -25.51
C PHE A 190 13.57 13.55 -26.08
N LYS A 191 13.40 13.78 -27.39
CA LYS A 191 12.12 13.58 -28.06
C LYS A 191 11.57 12.17 -27.86
N GLN A 192 12.43 11.16 -27.95
CA GLN A 192 12.03 9.77 -27.78
C GLN A 192 11.57 9.47 -26.35
N ILE A 193 12.34 9.91 -25.35
CA ILE A 193 11.99 9.72 -23.92
C ILE A 193 10.66 10.40 -23.60
N LEU A 194 10.52 11.68 -23.96
CA LEU A 194 9.34 12.48 -23.64
C LEU A 194 8.09 11.98 -24.38
N LYS A 195 8.23 11.49 -25.63
CA LYS A 195 7.15 10.78 -26.33
C LYS A 195 6.75 9.49 -25.63
N GLY A 196 7.70 8.78 -25.04
CA GLY A 196 7.44 7.62 -24.19
C GLY A 196 6.54 7.97 -23.01
N CYS A 197 6.86 9.03 -22.27
CA CYS A 197 6.04 9.52 -21.16
C CYS A 197 4.62 9.87 -21.62
N SER A 198 4.49 10.63 -22.72
CA SER A 198 3.18 10.94 -23.32
C SER A 198 2.40 9.69 -23.71
N SER A 199 3.07 8.66 -24.24
CA SER A 199 2.43 7.39 -24.60
C SER A 199 1.92 6.63 -23.39
N VAL A 200 2.65 6.65 -22.27
CA VAL A 200 2.21 6.00 -21.01
C VAL A 200 0.96 6.69 -20.47
N VAL A 201 0.94 8.02 -20.41
CA VAL A 201 -0.21 8.79 -19.92
C VAL A 201 -1.43 8.58 -20.82
N ASN A 202 -1.25 8.64 -22.15
CA ASN A 202 -2.33 8.38 -23.10
C ASN A 202 -2.86 6.94 -22.98
N GLY A 203 -1.96 5.97 -22.76
CA GLY A 203 -2.29 4.57 -22.52
C GLY A 203 -3.15 4.41 -21.27
N LEU A 204 -2.78 5.04 -20.17
CA LEU A 204 -3.53 5.06 -18.91
C LEU A 204 -4.92 5.68 -19.08
N GLY A 205 -5.01 6.82 -19.79
CA GLY A 205 -6.28 7.47 -20.11
C GLY A 205 -7.22 6.58 -20.93
N SER A 206 -6.67 5.87 -21.91
CA SER A 206 -7.41 4.96 -22.79
C SER A 206 -7.83 3.66 -22.09
N LEU A 207 -7.02 3.15 -21.16
CA LEU A 207 -7.28 1.92 -20.42
C LEU A 207 -8.54 2.05 -19.57
N ARG A 208 -8.75 3.18 -18.88
CA ARG A 208 -10.01 3.45 -18.17
C ARG A 208 -11.21 3.48 -19.11
N ASN A 209 -11.09 4.08 -20.30
CA ASN A 209 -12.24 4.18 -21.21
C ASN A 209 -12.67 2.81 -21.77
N LYS A 210 -11.77 1.81 -21.79
CA LYS A 210 -12.07 0.45 -22.23
C LYS A 210 -12.50 -0.50 -21.11
N TYR A 211 -12.00 -0.32 -19.88
CA TYR A 211 -12.19 -1.25 -18.76
C TYR A 211 -12.83 -0.62 -17.52
N GLY A 212 -13.10 0.68 -17.52
CA GLY A 212 -13.62 1.45 -16.39
C GLY A 212 -15.08 1.87 -16.59
N ASP A 213 -15.93 0.93 -16.98
CA ASP A 213 -17.39 1.09 -16.99
C ASP A 213 -17.98 1.97 -18.11
N ALA A 214 -18.10 1.35 -19.30
CA ALA A 214 -19.01 1.79 -20.36
C ALA A 214 -20.04 0.70 -20.74
N HIS A 215 -20.27 -0.27 -19.84
CA HIS A 215 -21.33 -1.26 -19.97
C HIS A 215 -21.83 -1.75 -18.60
N GLY A 216 -22.81 -1.02 -18.05
CA GLY A 216 -23.84 -1.58 -17.16
C GLY A 216 -23.80 -1.11 -15.72
#